data_AF-A0A182FMQ1-F1
#
_entry.id   AF-A0A182FMQ1-F1
#
_cell.length_a   1.000
_cell.length_b   1.000
_cell.length_c   1.000
_cell.angle_alpha   90.00
_cell.angle_beta   90.00
_cell.angle_gamma   90.00
#
_symmetry.space_group_name_H-M   'P 1'
#
loop_
_entity.id
_entity.type
_entity.pdbx_description
1 polymer ?
#
loop_
_entity_poly.entity_id
_entity_poly.type
_entity_poly.pdbx_seq_one_letter_code
_entity_poly.pdbx_strand_id
1 'polypeptide(L)'
;MAHCQSTWVNDASMTAIQYFKARDVKWVTVFCCWPSTERYMFAQKLNSASVSTQFLSMEKDKIDKIKVDGFSNAGLLVDATCKYLATRIWQVETVFNKLLMVNLFWLVLEDMLPKALVRQKRSLFGCSVLEDLMFSRNPNLELLPYTNFVIGYRGADNAWKLFEVFKVHYEALLMVEVIESKFISLTNNYENLRVALERVRKQNFLRRNLQGFPLSCGSAVTAPEYYKGPTDQSDAIHDLYMRANFPIINELMYDMNFTLNLVQVDSGGWKKNGSFSGLFGKFQNHSIELGCIGTLMRTE
;
A
#
# COMPACT_ATOMS: atom_id res chain seq x y z
N MET A 1 -1.60 12.05 -35.70
CA MET A 1 -1.36 11.52 -34.35
C MET A 1 -2.25 12.12 -33.24
N ALA A 2 -3.11 13.11 -33.50
CA ALA A 2 -3.94 13.74 -32.47
C ALA A 2 -5.25 12.99 -32.10
N HIS A 3 -5.63 11.92 -32.81
CA HIS A 3 -6.96 11.30 -32.64
C HIS A 3 -7.01 10.14 -31.63
N CYS A 4 -5.88 9.57 -31.20
CA CYS A 4 -5.88 8.49 -30.21
C CYS A 4 -5.88 8.97 -28.75
N GLN A 5 -5.32 10.15 -28.44
CA GLN A 5 -5.18 10.63 -27.06
C GLN A 5 -6.52 10.94 -26.38
N SER A 6 -7.51 11.45 -27.13
CA SER A 6 -8.82 11.79 -26.55
C SER A 6 -9.62 10.57 -26.07
N THR A 7 -9.39 9.39 -26.65
CA THR A 7 -10.10 8.15 -26.25
C THR A 7 -9.55 7.58 -24.94
N TRP A 8 -8.22 7.58 -24.77
CA TRP A 8 -7.56 7.14 -23.53
C TRP A 8 -8.03 7.94 -22.33
N VAL A 9 -7.93 9.27 -22.40
CA VAL A 9 -8.30 10.11 -21.25
C VAL A 9 -9.76 9.95 -20.91
N ASN A 10 -10.64 9.81 -21.88
CA ASN A 10 -12.06 9.58 -21.61
C ASN A 10 -12.28 8.28 -20.82
N ASP A 11 -11.69 7.18 -21.26
CA ASP A 11 -11.86 5.86 -20.63
C ASP A 11 -11.18 5.79 -19.26
N ALA A 12 -9.97 6.35 -19.14
CA ALA A 12 -9.25 6.49 -17.89
C ALA A 12 -10.03 7.36 -16.90
N SER A 13 -10.63 8.46 -17.36
CA SER A 13 -11.52 9.31 -16.55
C SER A 13 -12.67 8.51 -15.98
N MET A 14 -13.40 7.80 -16.84
CA MET A 14 -14.57 7.03 -16.41
C MET A 14 -14.18 5.96 -15.40
N THR A 15 -13.11 5.22 -15.66
CA THR A 15 -12.60 4.18 -14.75
C THR A 15 -12.22 4.75 -13.39
N ALA A 16 -11.45 5.85 -13.39
CA ALA A 16 -11.04 6.53 -12.16
C ALA A 16 -12.25 7.04 -11.35
N ILE A 17 -13.24 7.65 -12.02
CA ILE A 17 -14.46 8.13 -11.35
C ILE A 17 -15.21 6.97 -10.69
N GLN A 18 -15.42 5.86 -11.40
CA GLN A 18 -16.13 4.72 -10.82
C GLN A 18 -15.36 4.12 -9.64
N TYR A 19 -14.03 4.00 -9.75
CA TYR A 19 -13.17 3.50 -8.67
C TYR A 19 -13.21 4.38 -7.43
N PHE A 20 -12.99 5.69 -7.58
CA PHE A 20 -12.94 6.61 -6.45
C PHE A 20 -14.32 6.79 -5.80
N LYS A 21 -15.41 6.72 -6.56
CA LYS A 21 -16.77 6.64 -5.99
C LYS A 21 -16.98 5.35 -5.20
N ALA A 22 -16.58 4.21 -5.74
CA ALA A 22 -16.72 2.93 -5.04
C ALA A 22 -15.94 2.87 -3.72
N ARG A 23 -14.87 3.67 -3.60
CA ARG A 23 -14.04 3.84 -2.39
C ARG A 23 -14.44 5.03 -1.51
N ASP A 24 -15.49 5.76 -1.87
CA ASP A 24 -15.91 7.01 -1.20
C ASP A 24 -14.79 8.04 -1.00
N VAL A 25 -13.94 8.19 -2.01
CA VAL A 25 -12.85 9.17 -2.03
C VAL A 25 -13.41 10.56 -2.34
N LYS A 26 -13.00 11.56 -1.57
CA LYS A 26 -13.46 12.95 -1.71
C LYS A 26 -12.46 13.86 -2.42
N TRP A 27 -11.19 13.48 -2.39
CA TRP A 27 -10.09 14.27 -2.95
C TRP A 27 -9.13 13.36 -3.71
N VAL A 28 -8.76 13.72 -4.94
CA VAL A 28 -7.84 12.96 -5.77
C VAL A 28 -6.68 13.83 -6.24
N THR A 29 -5.46 13.39 -5.94
CA THR A 29 -4.25 13.94 -6.54
C THR A 29 -3.89 13.13 -7.80
N VAL A 30 -3.71 13.82 -8.93
CA VAL A 30 -3.49 13.20 -10.24
C VAL A 30 -2.08 13.51 -10.73
N PHE A 31 -1.35 12.44 -11.04
CA PHE A 31 -0.09 12.48 -11.76
C PHE A 31 -0.32 12.00 -13.20
N CYS A 32 -0.25 12.92 -14.16
CA CYS A 32 -0.47 12.61 -15.56
C CYS A 32 0.31 13.54 -16.49
N CYS A 33 0.42 13.14 -17.75
CA CYS A 33 1.02 13.94 -18.81
C CYS A 33 -0.01 14.46 -19.81
N TRP A 34 -1.27 14.57 -19.37
CA TRP A 34 -2.37 15.10 -20.17
C TRP A 34 -2.19 16.61 -20.41
N PRO A 35 -2.56 17.14 -21.59
CA PRO A 35 -2.68 18.57 -21.85
C PRO A 35 -3.68 19.25 -20.90
N SER A 36 -3.58 20.57 -20.77
CA SER A 36 -4.44 21.37 -19.88
C SER A 36 -5.93 21.22 -20.18
N THR A 37 -6.31 21.08 -21.45
CA THR A 37 -7.69 20.84 -21.90
C THR A 37 -8.24 19.52 -21.36
N GLU A 38 -7.47 18.44 -21.48
CA GLU A 38 -7.83 17.11 -20.98
C GLU A 38 -7.90 17.08 -19.44
N ARG A 39 -6.97 17.76 -18.76
CA ARG A 39 -7.02 17.93 -17.29
C ARG A 39 -8.27 18.65 -16.83
N TYR A 40 -8.64 19.73 -17.52
CA TYR A 40 -9.86 20.49 -17.22
C TYR A 40 -11.11 19.61 -17.38
N MET A 41 -11.21 18.86 -18.49
CA MET A 41 -12.32 17.94 -18.74
C MET A 41 -12.40 16.83 -17.68
N PHE A 42 -11.26 16.25 -17.28
CA PHE A 42 -11.20 15.25 -16.22
C PHE A 42 -11.67 15.83 -14.87
N ALA A 43 -11.17 17.01 -14.50
CA ALA A 43 -11.57 17.70 -13.27
C ALA A 43 -13.06 18.01 -13.24
N GLN A 44 -13.63 18.48 -14.35
CA GLN A 44 -15.06 18.75 -14.46
C GLN A 44 -15.88 17.47 -14.21
N LYS A 45 -15.46 16.34 -14.77
CA LYS A 45 -16.13 15.06 -14.57
C LYS A 45 -16.05 14.57 -13.13
N LEU A 46 -14.88 14.66 -12.48
CA LEU A 46 -14.77 14.28 -11.06
C LEU A 46 -15.52 15.22 -10.13
N ASN A 47 -15.50 16.53 -10.40
CA ASN A 47 -16.28 17.50 -9.63
C ASN A 47 -17.79 17.22 -9.75
N SER A 48 -18.28 16.85 -10.94
CA SER A 48 -19.68 16.41 -11.12
C SER A 48 -20.03 15.14 -10.35
N ALA A 49 -19.01 14.38 -9.97
CA ALA A 49 -19.08 13.19 -9.14
C ALA A 49 -18.82 13.48 -7.64
N SER A 50 -18.76 14.75 -7.24
CA SER A 50 -18.46 15.20 -5.87
C SER A 50 -17.06 14.80 -5.38
N VAL A 51 -16.11 14.69 -6.30
CA VAL A 51 -14.70 14.40 -6.01
C VAL A 51 -13.84 15.57 -6.48
N SER A 52 -13.15 16.21 -5.54
CA SER A 52 -12.23 17.30 -5.84
C SER A 52 -10.92 16.78 -6.40
N THR A 53 -10.27 17.57 -7.27
CA THR A 53 -9.04 17.14 -7.95
C THR A 53 -7.92 18.15 -7.84
N GLN A 54 -6.70 17.65 -7.69
CA GLN A 54 -5.47 18.42 -7.85
C GLN A 54 -4.53 17.72 -8.82
N PHE A 55 -3.99 18.45 -9.78
CA PHE A 55 -2.94 17.95 -10.67
C PHE A 55 -1.58 18.38 -10.16
N LEU A 56 -0.64 17.45 -10.11
CA LEU A 56 0.76 17.75 -9.82
C LEU A 56 1.62 17.46 -11.04
N SER A 57 2.54 18.37 -11.33
CA SER A 57 3.56 18.18 -12.36
C SER A 57 4.88 17.83 -11.71
N MET A 58 5.44 16.65 -11.98
CA MET A 58 6.70 16.26 -11.34
C MET A 58 7.93 17.05 -11.79
N GLU A 59 7.81 17.88 -12.82
CA GLU A 59 8.86 18.84 -13.20
C GLU A 59 8.93 20.03 -12.23
N LYS A 60 7.79 20.44 -11.67
CA LYS A 60 7.67 21.67 -10.86
C LYS A 60 7.35 21.39 -9.40
N ASP A 61 6.61 20.32 -9.15
CA ASP A 61 6.12 19.91 -7.84
C ASP A 61 6.97 18.77 -7.32
N LYS A 62 7.47 18.92 -6.10
CA LYS A 62 8.13 17.84 -5.39
C LYS A 62 7.06 16.94 -4.75
N ILE A 63 7.23 15.63 -4.88
CA ILE A 63 6.34 14.60 -4.28
C ILE A 63 6.23 14.78 -2.76
N ASP A 64 7.28 15.30 -2.11
CA ASP A 64 7.31 15.59 -0.67
C ASP A 64 6.29 16.67 -0.22
N LYS A 65 5.68 17.41 -1.15
CA LYS A 65 4.66 18.42 -0.86
C LYS A 65 3.23 17.88 -0.85
N ILE A 66 3.02 16.59 -1.17
CA ILE A 66 1.69 16.00 -1.06
C ILE A 66 1.30 15.98 0.42
N LYS A 67 0.40 16.89 0.79
CA LYS A 67 -0.21 16.88 2.12
C LYS A 67 -1.30 15.83 2.12
N VAL A 68 -0.98 14.67 2.69
CA VAL A 68 -2.00 13.66 2.98
C VAL A 68 -2.59 14.00 4.34
N ASP A 69 -3.85 14.42 4.35
CA ASP A 69 -4.60 14.52 5.61
C ASP A 69 -5.00 13.11 6.03
N GLY A 70 -4.44 12.64 7.15
CA GLY A 70 -4.63 11.28 7.67
C GLY A 70 -6.07 10.95 8.05
N PHE A 71 -6.96 11.94 8.10
CA PHE A 71 -8.38 11.76 8.42
C PHE A 71 -9.30 11.74 7.20
N SER A 72 -8.79 12.05 6.00
CA SER A 72 -9.61 12.17 4.79
C SER A 72 -9.47 10.97 3.87
N ASN A 73 -10.58 10.51 3.27
CA ASN A 73 -10.55 9.52 2.19
C ASN A 73 -9.96 10.19 0.92
N ALA A 74 -8.64 10.17 0.82
CA ALA A 74 -7.89 10.72 -0.30
C ALA A 74 -7.44 9.61 -1.27
N GLY A 75 -7.45 9.94 -2.55
CA GLY A 75 -7.02 9.07 -3.63
C GLY A 75 -5.83 9.65 -4.38
N LEU A 76 -5.07 8.76 -5.01
CA LEU A 76 -3.97 9.13 -5.88
C LEU A 76 -4.10 8.39 -7.20
N LEU A 77 -4.18 9.14 -8.30
CA LEU A 77 -4.25 8.60 -9.66
C LEU A 77 -2.91 8.79 -10.36
N VAL A 78 -2.35 7.72 -10.92
CA VAL A 78 -1.15 7.74 -11.75
C VAL A 78 -1.49 7.26 -13.15
N ASP A 79 -1.26 8.11 -14.15
CA ASP A 79 -1.25 7.68 -15.55
C ASP A 79 0.12 7.11 -15.91
N ALA A 80 0.21 5.78 -15.90
CA ALA A 80 1.46 5.07 -16.15
C ALA A 80 1.84 5.02 -17.63
N THR A 81 0.95 5.45 -18.55
CA THR A 81 1.33 5.63 -19.96
C THR A 81 2.35 6.75 -20.12
N CYS A 82 2.43 7.67 -19.15
CA CYS A 82 3.50 8.65 -19.08
C CYS A 82 4.78 8.02 -18.51
N LYS A 83 5.61 7.46 -19.41
CA LYS A 83 6.87 6.78 -19.04
C LYS A 83 7.82 7.62 -18.20
N TYR A 84 7.92 8.92 -18.49
CA TYR A 84 8.76 9.85 -17.72
C TYR A 84 8.31 9.94 -16.25
N LEU A 85 7.01 10.11 -16.06
CA LEU A 85 6.38 10.17 -14.75
C LEU A 85 6.56 8.85 -14.00
N ALA A 86 6.23 7.72 -14.63
CA ALA A 86 6.37 6.40 -14.04
C ALA A 86 7.81 6.17 -13.56
N THR A 87 8.80 6.37 -14.44
CA THR A 87 10.22 6.18 -14.11
C THR A 87 10.64 7.04 -12.92
N ARG A 88 10.19 8.30 -12.87
CA ARG A 88 10.61 9.23 -11.82
C ARG A 88 9.90 8.97 -10.48
N ILE A 89 8.65 8.52 -10.48
CA ILE A 89 7.94 8.12 -9.24
C ILE A 89 8.72 6.99 -8.58
N TRP A 90 9.16 6.00 -9.36
CA TRP A 90 9.91 4.85 -8.86
C TRP A 90 11.34 5.17 -8.41
N GLN A 91 11.90 6.30 -8.84
CA GLN A 91 13.25 6.73 -8.44
C GLN A 91 13.29 7.44 -7.07
N VAL A 92 12.15 7.93 -6.56
CA VAL A 92 12.08 8.64 -5.27
C VAL A 92 11.59 7.69 -4.17
N GLU A 93 12.27 6.54 -4.04
CA GLU A 93 11.85 5.40 -3.22
C GLU A 93 11.45 5.78 -1.78
N THR A 94 12.28 6.60 -1.11
CA THR A 94 12.04 6.96 0.30
C THR A 94 10.78 7.81 0.52
N VAL A 95 10.48 8.74 -0.39
CA VAL A 95 9.27 9.58 -0.30
C VAL A 95 8.06 8.77 -0.76
N PHE A 96 8.25 7.93 -1.78
CA PHE A 96 7.19 7.09 -2.30
C PHE A 96 6.70 6.06 -1.27
N ASN A 97 7.62 5.34 -0.61
CA ASN A 97 7.30 4.42 0.48
C ASN A 97 6.55 5.12 1.62
N LYS A 98 6.99 6.31 2.02
CA LYS A 98 6.25 7.10 3.02
C LYS A 98 4.81 7.35 2.62
N LEU A 99 4.52 7.62 1.35
CA LEU A 99 3.16 7.83 0.86
C LEU A 99 2.37 6.51 0.77
N LEU A 100 3.01 5.39 0.44
CA LEU A 100 2.38 4.06 0.44
C LEU A 100 1.95 3.61 1.84
N MET A 101 2.65 4.08 2.86
CA MET A 101 2.33 3.82 4.27
C MET A 101 1.16 4.68 4.79
N VAL A 102 0.74 5.71 4.06
CA VAL A 102 -0.46 6.49 4.41
C VAL A 102 -1.71 5.82 3.86
N ASN A 103 -2.84 6.00 4.53
CA ASN A 103 -4.15 5.51 4.10
C ASN A 103 -4.67 6.28 2.86
N LEU A 104 -4.07 5.99 1.70
CA LEU A 104 -4.44 6.53 0.40
C LEU A 104 -4.98 5.41 -0.50
N PHE A 105 -5.99 5.75 -1.31
CA PHE A 105 -6.47 4.87 -2.37
C PHE A 105 -5.71 5.14 -3.67
N TRP A 106 -4.76 4.28 -3.99
CA TRP A 106 -3.97 4.40 -5.21
C TRP A 106 -4.69 3.72 -6.37
N LEU A 107 -4.64 4.39 -7.52
CA LEU A 107 -5.06 3.84 -8.80
C LEU A 107 -3.99 4.17 -9.84
N VAL A 108 -3.32 3.15 -10.37
CA VAL A 108 -2.35 3.27 -11.45
C VAL A 108 -2.99 2.73 -12.71
N LEU A 109 -3.14 3.57 -13.74
CA LEU A 109 -3.75 3.19 -15.01
C LEU A 109 -2.70 3.03 -16.10
N GLU A 110 -2.73 1.90 -16.79
CA GLU A 110 -1.84 1.58 -17.89
C GLU A 110 -2.63 1.18 -19.14
N ASP A 111 -2.16 1.60 -20.32
CA ASP A 111 -2.69 1.20 -21.61
C ASP A 111 -1.75 0.20 -22.27
N MET A 112 -2.24 -1.01 -22.55
CA MET A 112 -1.50 -1.91 -23.44
C MET A 112 -1.80 -1.50 -24.88
N LEU A 113 -0.97 -0.63 -25.43
CA LEU A 113 -0.90 -0.51 -26.88
C LEU A 113 -0.57 -1.92 -27.43
N PRO A 114 -1.33 -2.43 -28.43
CA PRO A 114 -1.02 -3.69 -29.05
C PRO A 114 0.40 -3.59 -29.59
N LYS A 115 1.37 -4.27 -28.96
CA LYS A 115 2.65 -4.54 -29.59
C LYS A 115 2.38 -5.55 -30.71
N ALA A 116 1.79 -5.07 -31.81
CA ALA A 116 1.92 -5.71 -33.10
C ALA A 116 3.43 -5.67 -33.43
N LEU A 117 4.20 -6.65 -32.92
CA LEU A 117 5.50 -7.15 -33.41
C LEU A 117 6.37 -7.88 -32.38
N VAL A 118 6.02 -8.02 -31.09
CA VAL A 118 6.85 -8.82 -30.17
C VAL A 118 6.32 -10.25 -30.07
N ARG A 119 6.59 -11.03 -31.12
CA ARG A 119 6.72 -12.49 -31.00
C ARG A 119 7.92 -12.77 -30.10
N GLN A 120 7.76 -12.78 -28.78
CA GLN A 120 8.55 -13.65 -27.90
C GLN A 120 8.09 -13.57 -26.45
N LYS A 121 7.91 -14.79 -25.91
CA LYS A 121 7.73 -15.21 -24.52
C LYS A 121 6.38 -14.87 -23.87
N ARG A 122 5.66 -15.97 -23.61
CA ARG A 122 4.56 -16.12 -22.65
C ARG A 122 5.02 -15.70 -21.25
N SER A 123 5.09 -14.40 -20.94
CA SER A 123 4.88 -14.00 -19.55
C SER A 123 3.37 -14.12 -19.29
N LEU A 124 2.98 -14.69 -18.16
CA LEU A 124 1.57 -14.78 -17.74
C LEU A 124 0.94 -13.39 -17.52
N PHE A 125 1.74 -12.33 -17.52
CA PHE A 125 1.33 -11.01 -17.07
C PHE A 125 1.38 -9.89 -18.10
N GLY A 126 2.14 -9.97 -19.21
CA GLY A 126 2.10 -9.05 -20.36
C GLY A 126 2.05 -7.53 -20.11
N CYS A 127 2.23 -7.03 -18.88
CA CYS A 127 1.90 -5.67 -18.45
C CYS A 127 3.18 -4.93 -18.06
N SER A 128 3.55 -3.82 -18.68
CA SER A 128 4.88 -3.25 -18.47
C SER A 128 5.10 -2.63 -17.09
N VAL A 129 4.08 -2.05 -16.44
CA VAL A 129 4.24 -1.48 -15.09
C VAL A 129 4.14 -2.55 -14.02
N LEU A 130 3.18 -3.48 -14.15
CA LEU A 130 3.05 -4.61 -13.23
C LEU A 130 4.27 -5.54 -13.35
N GLU A 131 4.81 -5.75 -14.55
CA GLU A 131 6.05 -6.49 -14.74
C GLU A 131 7.26 -5.71 -14.21
N ASP A 132 7.36 -4.40 -14.40
CA ASP A 132 8.43 -3.60 -13.82
C ASP A 132 8.41 -3.65 -12.29
N LEU A 133 7.21 -3.61 -11.70
CA LEU A 133 6.99 -3.74 -10.26
C LEU A 133 7.30 -5.14 -9.74
N MET A 134 6.82 -6.18 -10.43
CA MET A 134 7.00 -7.58 -10.01
C MET A 134 8.41 -8.13 -10.29
N PHE A 135 9.07 -7.71 -11.36
CA PHE A 135 10.27 -8.39 -11.87
C PHE A 135 11.58 -7.62 -11.78
N SER A 136 11.63 -6.28 -11.66
CA SER A 136 12.92 -5.64 -11.97
C SER A 136 13.35 -4.33 -11.32
N ARG A 137 12.56 -3.60 -10.52
CA ARG A 137 13.03 -2.25 -10.15
C ARG A 137 13.05 -1.81 -8.69
N ASN A 138 12.31 -2.37 -7.75
CA ASN A 138 12.40 -1.92 -6.35
C ASN A 138 11.97 -3.02 -5.36
N PRO A 139 12.89 -3.87 -4.88
CA PRO A 139 12.57 -4.82 -3.81
C PRO A 139 12.09 -4.12 -2.54
N ASN A 140 12.42 -2.84 -2.31
CA ASN A 140 12.07 -2.14 -1.09
C ASN A 140 10.75 -1.34 -1.18
N LEU A 141 9.89 -1.60 -2.17
CA LEU A 141 8.53 -1.04 -2.17
C LEU A 141 7.73 -1.52 -0.95
N GLU A 142 7.26 -0.58 -0.14
CA GLU A 142 6.49 -0.83 1.09
C GLU A 142 4.98 -0.92 0.80
N LEU A 143 4.59 -1.85 -0.06
CA LEU A 143 3.18 -2.14 -0.34
C LEU A 143 2.62 -3.11 0.70
N LEU A 144 2.50 -2.69 1.96
CA LEU A 144 2.07 -3.56 3.06
C LEU A 144 0.62 -4.07 2.90
N PRO A 145 0.16 -5.06 3.70
CA PRO A 145 -1.12 -5.74 3.49
C PRO A 145 -2.35 -4.82 3.52
N TYR A 146 -2.25 -3.63 4.08
CA TYR A 146 -3.33 -2.65 4.15
C TYR A 146 -3.21 -1.51 3.15
N THR A 147 -2.12 -1.46 2.38
CA THR A 147 -1.96 -0.45 1.33
C THR A 147 -2.97 -0.71 0.22
N ASN A 148 -3.84 0.27 -0.05
CA ASN A 148 -4.85 0.19 -1.10
C ASN A 148 -4.22 0.53 -2.46
N PHE A 149 -3.41 -0.38 -3.00
CA PHE A 149 -2.72 -0.17 -4.26
C PHE A 149 -3.35 -0.95 -5.41
N VAL A 150 -4.04 -0.23 -6.30
CA VAL A 150 -4.74 -0.83 -7.44
C VAL A 150 -4.07 -0.46 -8.75
N ILE A 151 -3.84 -1.45 -9.58
CA ILE A 151 -3.39 -1.27 -10.96
C ILE A 151 -4.54 -1.64 -11.89
N GLY A 152 -4.96 -0.70 -12.71
CA GLY A 152 -5.88 -0.91 -13.81
C GLY A 152 -5.12 -0.98 -15.13
N TYR A 153 -5.36 -2.04 -15.90
CA TYR A 153 -4.83 -2.13 -17.26
C TYR A 153 -5.96 -2.30 -18.27
N ARG A 154 -5.84 -1.61 -19.39
CA ARG A 154 -6.77 -1.73 -20.51
C ARG A 154 -6.27 -2.79 -21.49
N GLY A 155 -7.07 -3.84 -21.66
CA GLY A 155 -6.78 -4.95 -22.58
C GLY A 155 -7.10 -4.61 -24.04
N ALA A 156 -6.74 -5.53 -24.95
CA ALA A 156 -7.03 -5.40 -26.38
C ALA A 156 -8.54 -5.45 -26.72
N ASP A 157 -9.36 -5.94 -25.80
CA ASP A 157 -10.82 -5.92 -25.84
C ASP A 157 -11.42 -4.58 -25.38
N ASN A 158 -10.58 -3.57 -25.11
CA ASN A 158 -10.95 -2.29 -24.49
C ASN A 158 -11.59 -2.42 -23.10
N ALA A 159 -11.57 -3.62 -22.50
CA ALA A 159 -12.02 -3.81 -21.13
C ALA A 159 -10.87 -3.54 -20.16
N TRP A 160 -11.21 -2.95 -19.03
CA TRP A 160 -10.29 -2.78 -17.92
C TRP A 160 -10.24 -4.04 -17.09
N LYS A 161 -9.05 -4.33 -16.60
CA LYS A 161 -8.82 -5.35 -15.61
C LYS A 161 -8.10 -4.68 -14.45
N LEU A 162 -8.64 -4.88 -13.26
CA LEU A 162 -8.22 -4.22 -12.05
C LEU A 162 -7.61 -5.24 -11.11
N PHE A 163 -6.40 -4.97 -10.66
CA PHE A 163 -5.67 -5.79 -9.72
C PHE A 163 -5.33 -4.99 -8.48
N GLU A 164 -5.45 -5.63 -7.32
CA GLU A 164 -4.84 -5.12 -6.10
C GLU A 164 -3.46 -5.75 -5.92
N VAL A 165 -2.47 -4.93 -5.53
CA VAL A 165 -1.07 -5.35 -5.38
C VAL A 165 -0.61 -5.02 -3.98
N PHE A 166 -0.05 -6.01 -3.30
CA PHE A 166 0.44 -5.85 -1.92
C PHE A 166 1.54 -6.87 -1.62
N LYS A 167 2.18 -6.74 -0.48
CA LYS A 167 3.08 -7.70 0.13
C LYS A 167 2.49 -8.08 1.48
N VAL A 168 2.58 -9.37 1.82
CA VAL A 168 2.20 -9.84 3.16
C VAL A 168 3.20 -9.37 4.23
N HIS A 169 4.47 -9.18 3.85
CA HIS A 169 5.57 -8.74 4.69
C HIS A 169 6.52 -7.86 3.84
N TYR A 170 7.31 -6.96 4.41
CA TYR A 170 8.16 -6.06 3.60
C TYR A 170 9.20 -6.81 2.77
N GLU A 171 9.69 -7.96 3.27
CA GLU A 171 10.59 -8.87 2.57
C GLU A 171 9.88 -9.84 1.62
N ALA A 172 8.54 -9.90 1.65
CA ALA A 172 7.80 -10.80 0.80
C ALA A 172 7.80 -10.35 -0.67
N LEU A 173 7.59 -11.32 -1.55
CA LEU A 173 7.26 -11.03 -2.95
C LEU A 173 5.92 -10.31 -3.04
N LEU A 174 5.75 -9.55 -4.11
CA LEU A 174 4.47 -8.93 -4.43
C LEU A 174 3.42 -9.98 -4.75
N MET A 175 2.28 -9.86 -4.10
CA MET A 175 1.06 -10.61 -4.31
C MET A 175 0.10 -9.76 -5.15
N VAL A 176 -0.68 -10.44 -6.00
CA VAL A 176 -1.65 -9.80 -6.89
C VAL A 176 -2.99 -10.48 -6.73
N GLU A 177 -4.02 -9.69 -6.43
CA GLU A 177 -5.42 -10.14 -6.34
C GLU A 177 -6.24 -9.51 -7.46
N VAL A 178 -7.07 -10.31 -8.13
CA VAL A 178 -7.96 -9.81 -9.19
C VAL A 178 -9.21 -9.21 -8.57
N ILE A 179 -9.41 -7.91 -8.76
CA ILE A 179 -10.64 -7.23 -8.37
C ILE A 179 -11.70 -7.51 -9.43
N GLU A 180 -11.37 -7.18 -10.69
CA GLU A 180 -12.27 -7.34 -11.83
C GLU A 180 -11.48 -7.66 -13.10
N SER A 181 -12.01 -8.54 -13.93
CA SER A 181 -11.31 -9.07 -15.12
C SER A 181 -11.90 -8.61 -16.45
N LYS A 182 -13.09 -8.00 -16.43
CA LYS A 182 -13.75 -7.40 -17.59
C LYS A 182 -14.57 -6.19 -17.19
N PHE A 183 -13.92 -5.21 -16.58
CA PHE A 183 -14.56 -3.96 -16.18
C PHE A 183 -14.77 -3.08 -17.42
N ILE A 184 -16.03 -2.86 -17.77
CA ILE A 184 -16.41 -1.90 -18.80
C ILE A 184 -16.85 -0.62 -18.10
N SER A 185 -16.18 0.48 -18.43
CA SER A 185 -16.40 1.79 -17.82
C SER A 185 -17.65 2.47 -18.37
N LEU A 186 -18.81 1.86 -18.10
CA LEU A 186 -20.13 2.42 -18.39
C LEU A 186 -20.57 3.37 -17.27
N THR A 187 -21.48 4.28 -17.60
CA THR A 187 -22.15 5.15 -16.62
C THR A 187 -22.84 4.30 -15.55
N ASN A 188 -22.57 4.61 -14.27
CA ASN A 188 -23.12 3.98 -13.05
C ASN A 188 -22.65 2.55 -12.71
N ASN A 189 -21.51 2.10 -13.23
CA ASN A 189 -20.96 0.78 -12.88
C ASN A 189 -20.20 0.72 -11.53
N TYR A 190 -20.14 1.80 -10.76
CA TYR A 190 -19.39 1.84 -9.49
C TYR A 190 -19.98 0.93 -8.42
N GLU A 191 -21.27 0.63 -8.44
CA GLU A 191 -21.88 -0.27 -7.46
C GLU A 191 -21.38 -1.71 -7.61
N ASN A 192 -21.26 -2.19 -8.85
CA ASN A 192 -20.66 -3.50 -9.12
C ASN A 192 -19.19 -3.52 -8.70
N LEU A 193 -18.46 -2.43 -8.99
CA LEU A 193 -17.07 -2.30 -8.55
C LEU A 193 -16.97 -2.27 -7.02
N ARG A 194 -17.88 -1.59 -6.32
CA ARG A 194 -17.96 -1.56 -4.85
C ARG A 194 -18.16 -2.96 -4.29
N VAL A 195 -19.09 -3.74 -4.86
CA VAL A 195 -19.30 -5.14 -4.47
C VAL A 195 -18.05 -5.99 -4.72
N ALA A 196 -17.38 -5.82 -5.86
CA ALA A 196 -16.15 -6.54 -6.19
C ALA A 196 -15.01 -6.22 -5.20
N LEU A 197 -14.82 -4.94 -4.87
CA LEU A 197 -13.84 -4.48 -3.89
C LEU A 197 -14.14 -5.03 -2.48
N GLU A 198 -15.40 -5.03 -2.06
CA GLU A 198 -15.82 -5.61 -0.78
C GLU A 198 -15.61 -7.14 -0.74
N ARG A 199 -15.79 -7.83 -1.86
CA ARG A 199 -15.49 -9.27 -1.95
C ARG A 199 -14.00 -9.53 -1.74
N VAL A 200 -13.12 -8.79 -2.42
CA VAL A 200 -11.66 -8.91 -2.24
C VAL A 200 -11.29 -8.61 -0.78
N ARG A 201 -11.82 -7.53 -0.22
CA ARG A 201 -11.60 -7.17 1.20
C ARG A 201 -12.05 -8.25 2.18
N LYS A 202 -13.17 -8.93 1.92
CA LYS A 202 -13.65 -10.04 2.76
C LYS A 202 -12.78 -11.29 2.63
N GLN A 203 -12.12 -11.48 1.50
CA GLN A 203 -11.15 -12.55 1.24
C GLN A 203 -9.76 -12.24 1.83
N ASN A 204 -9.72 -11.51 2.96
CA ASN A 204 -8.51 -11.01 3.63
C ASN A 204 -7.56 -12.10 4.18
N PHE A 205 -7.85 -13.38 3.95
CA PHE A 205 -7.05 -14.49 4.49
C PHE A 205 -5.63 -14.47 3.92
N LEU A 206 -5.45 -14.07 2.66
CA LEU A 206 -4.13 -13.96 2.03
C LEU A 206 -3.28 -12.86 2.65
N ARG A 207 -3.90 -11.72 3.01
CA ARG A 207 -3.23 -10.57 3.62
C ARG A 207 -2.86 -10.80 5.09
N ARG A 208 -3.64 -11.63 5.79
CA ARG A 208 -3.35 -12.02 7.17
C ARG A 208 -2.26 -13.07 7.27
N ASN A 209 -2.06 -13.86 6.23
CA ASN A 209 -1.06 -14.92 6.22
C ASN A 209 0.33 -14.35 5.89
N LEU A 210 1.16 -14.20 6.91
CA LEU A 210 2.54 -13.77 6.86
C LEU A 210 3.51 -14.89 6.43
N GLN A 211 3.01 -16.00 5.90
CA GLN A 211 3.78 -17.03 5.18
C GLN A 211 5.00 -17.60 5.95
N GLY A 212 4.97 -17.57 7.27
CA GLY A 212 6.05 -18.02 8.14
C GLY A 212 7.20 -17.03 8.30
N PHE A 213 7.10 -15.80 7.77
CA PHE A 213 8.13 -14.78 7.91
C PHE A 213 8.48 -14.55 9.39
N PRO A 214 9.77 -14.38 9.72
CA PRO A 214 10.18 -14.10 11.10
C PRO A 214 9.87 -12.65 11.44
N LEU A 215 9.01 -12.42 12.44
CA LEU A 215 8.81 -11.09 13.00
C LEU A 215 9.74 -10.87 14.18
N SER A 216 10.57 -9.83 14.07
CA SER A 216 11.44 -9.42 15.16
C SER A 216 10.61 -8.70 16.21
N CYS A 217 10.38 -9.35 17.33
CA CYS A 217 9.52 -8.82 18.38
C CYS A 217 10.33 -8.45 19.60
N GLY A 218 10.29 -7.18 19.99
CA GLY A 218 11.04 -6.72 21.15
C GLY A 218 10.24 -6.83 22.45
N SER A 219 10.91 -7.18 23.54
CA SER A 219 10.36 -7.04 24.89
C SER A 219 11.37 -6.47 25.87
N ALA A 220 10.87 -5.75 26.87
CA ALA A 220 11.69 -5.21 27.94
C ALA A 220 11.56 -6.05 29.21
N VAL A 221 12.70 -6.52 29.70
CA VAL A 221 12.86 -7.32 30.92
C VAL A 221 13.63 -6.46 31.91
N THR A 222 12.94 -6.01 32.94
CA THR A 222 13.45 -5.02 33.91
C THR A 222 14.34 -5.64 34.99
N ALA A 223 14.24 -6.94 35.20
CA ALA A 223 15.04 -7.69 36.17
C ALA A 223 15.55 -8.99 35.52
N PRO A 224 16.52 -8.89 34.58
CA PRO A 224 16.98 -10.02 33.78
C PRO A 224 17.53 -11.18 34.61
N GLU A 225 18.00 -10.93 35.83
CA GLU A 225 18.47 -11.94 36.77
C GLU A 225 17.36 -12.89 37.27
N TYR A 226 16.09 -12.47 37.24
CA TYR A 226 14.94 -13.32 37.60
C TYR A 226 14.24 -13.91 36.38
N TYR A 227 14.67 -13.55 35.17
CA TYR A 227 14.01 -13.94 33.95
C TYR A 227 14.27 -15.41 33.60
N LYS A 228 13.21 -16.22 33.62
CA LYS A 228 13.25 -17.66 33.27
C LYS A 228 12.56 -17.98 31.94
N GLY A 229 12.19 -16.95 31.18
CA GLY A 229 11.50 -17.09 29.91
C GLY A 229 10.05 -16.61 29.93
N PRO A 230 9.41 -16.51 28.75
CA PRO A 230 8.12 -15.85 28.60
C PRO A 230 6.92 -16.68 29.04
N THR A 231 7.11 -17.99 29.19
CA THR A 231 6.08 -18.93 29.65
C THR A 231 6.21 -19.28 31.13
N ASP A 232 7.26 -18.82 31.82
CA ASP A 232 7.45 -19.14 33.24
C ASP A 232 6.47 -18.36 34.12
N GLN A 233 5.75 -19.09 34.98
CA GLN A 233 4.79 -18.53 35.93
C GLN A 233 5.29 -18.56 37.38
N SER A 234 6.55 -18.99 37.61
CA SER A 234 7.09 -19.18 38.97
C SER A 234 7.29 -17.86 39.74
N ASP A 235 7.66 -16.80 39.04
CA ASP A 235 7.73 -15.44 39.58
C ASP A 235 6.41 -14.72 39.25
N ALA A 236 5.71 -14.07 40.16
CA ALA A 236 4.48 -13.34 39.82
C ALA A 236 4.71 -11.82 39.66
N ILE A 237 5.89 -11.34 40.01
CA ILE A 237 6.17 -9.91 40.25
C ILE A 237 6.94 -9.31 39.07
N HIS A 238 8.02 -9.96 38.62
CA HIS A 238 8.90 -9.38 37.60
C HIS A 238 8.35 -9.59 36.18
N ASP A 239 8.48 -8.60 35.29
CA ASP A 239 8.14 -8.74 33.86
C ASP A 239 6.74 -9.29 33.54
N LEU A 240 5.79 -8.99 34.43
CA LEU A 240 4.39 -9.39 34.32
C LEU A 240 3.79 -9.02 32.96
N TYR A 241 4.11 -7.83 32.45
CA TYR A 241 3.56 -7.33 31.19
C TYR A 241 4.02 -8.11 29.98
N MET A 242 5.26 -8.60 29.95
CA MET A 242 5.70 -9.45 28.84
C MET A 242 4.96 -10.78 28.89
N ARG A 243 4.90 -11.40 30.08
CA ARG A 243 4.31 -12.73 30.25
C ARG A 243 2.80 -12.73 30.05
N ALA A 244 2.11 -11.65 30.42
CA ALA A 244 0.70 -11.48 30.14
C ALA A 244 0.41 -11.34 28.63
N ASN A 245 1.32 -10.71 27.86
CA ASN A 245 1.14 -10.52 26.42
C ASN A 245 1.63 -11.70 25.58
N PHE A 246 2.57 -12.50 26.08
CA PHE A 246 3.16 -13.61 25.31
C PHE A 246 2.12 -14.63 24.79
N PRO A 247 1.11 -15.06 25.58
CA PRO A 247 0.04 -15.90 25.06
C PRO A 247 -0.72 -15.28 23.89
N ILE A 248 -0.98 -13.97 23.93
CA ILE A 248 -1.66 -13.25 22.84
C ILE A 248 -0.79 -13.27 21.59
N ILE A 249 0.52 -13.02 21.72
CA ILE A 249 1.46 -13.08 20.60
C ILE A 249 1.51 -14.49 20.01
N ASN A 250 1.49 -15.52 20.86
CA ASN A 250 1.50 -16.91 20.42
C ASN A 250 0.23 -17.24 19.61
N GLU A 251 -0.96 -16.80 20.05
CA GLU A 251 -2.20 -16.94 19.26
C GLU A 251 -2.12 -16.18 17.93
N LEU A 252 -1.55 -14.98 17.93
CA LEU A 252 -1.34 -14.20 16.71
C LEU A 252 -0.38 -14.89 15.74
N MET A 253 0.66 -15.59 16.23
CA MET A 253 1.56 -16.39 15.39
C MET A 253 0.80 -17.47 14.63
N TYR A 254 -0.16 -18.13 15.28
CA TYR A 254 -0.99 -19.15 14.63
C TYR A 254 -2.00 -18.53 13.65
N ASP A 255 -2.70 -17.47 14.03
CA ASP A 255 -3.73 -16.83 13.18
C ASP A 255 -3.12 -16.17 11.93
N MET A 256 -1.97 -15.50 12.10
CA MET A 256 -1.30 -14.78 11.01
C MET A 256 -0.16 -15.57 10.37
N ASN A 257 0.14 -16.80 10.83
CA ASN A 257 1.20 -17.65 10.30
C ASN A 257 2.56 -16.92 10.17
N PHE A 258 3.14 -16.48 11.29
CA PHE A 258 4.50 -15.92 11.35
C PHE A 258 5.34 -16.65 12.41
N THR A 259 6.67 -16.52 12.30
CA THR A 259 7.59 -17.04 13.31
C THR A 259 8.12 -15.93 14.21
N LEU A 260 8.33 -16.21 15.49
CA LEU A 260 8.71 -15.21 16.48
C LEU A 260 10.23 -15.18 16.68
N ASN A 261 10.85 -14.04 16.45
CA ASN A 261 12.21 -13.75 16.86
C ASN A 261 12.18 -12.76 18.04
N LEU A 262 12.24 -13.27 19.27
CA LEU A 262 12.13 -12.44 20.48
C LEU A 262 13.47 -11.75 20.81
N VAL A 263 13.46 -10.42 20.78
CA VAL A 263 14.59 -9.57 21.15
C VAL A 263 14.36 -8.98 22.53
N GLN A 264 15.14 -9.44 23.51
CA GLN A 264 15.09 -8.90 24.87
C GLN A 264 15.96 -7.65 25.01
N VAL A 265 15.47 -6.67 25.76
CA VAL A 265 16.22 -5.50 26.21
C VAL A 265 15.98 -5.22 27.69
N ASP A 266 16.90 -4.51 28.34
CA ASP A 266 16.83 -4.27 29.78
C ASP A 266 15.91 -3.09 30.16
N SER A 267 15.37 -2.35 29.18
CA SER A 267 14.49 -1.22 29.45
C SER A 267 13.52 -0.94 28.31
N GLY A 268 12.32 -0.44 28.65
CA GLY A 268 11.32 0.02 27.68
C GLY A 268 11.83 1.20 26.84
N GLY A 269 12.67 2.05 27.41
CA GLY A 269 13.31 3.15 26.69
C GLY A 269 12.81 4.52 27.11
N TRP A 270 13.71 5.50 27.04
CA TRP A 270 13.42 6.91 27.36
C TRP A 270 13.89 7.81 26.22
N LYS A 271 13.14 8.87 25.96
CA LYS A 271 13.57 9.90 25.01
C LYS A 271 14.69 10.73 25.64
N LYS A 272 15.86 10.75 25.00
CA LYS A 272 17.00 11.58 25.37
C LYS A 272 17.55 12.24 24.10
N ASN A 273 17.66 13.57 24.11
CA ASN A 273 18.23 14.35 23.00
C ASN A 273 17.60 14.03 21.62
N GLY A 274 16.28 13.85 21.58
CA GLY A 274 15.54 13.58 20.33
C GLY A 274 15.52 12.13 19.85
N SER A 275 16.21 11.21 20.52
CA SER A 275 16.17 9.76 20.21
C SER A 275 15.71 8.94 21.41
N PHE A 276 15.16 7.76 21.16
CA PHE A 276 14.75 6.82 22.19
C PHE A 276 15.85 5.80 22.48
N SER A 277 16.02 5.43 23.75
CA SER A 277 16.83 4.27 24.16
C SER A 277 15.99 3.00 24.26
N GLY A 278 16.61 1.87 24.64
CA GLY A 278 15.88 0.64 24.99
C GLY A 278 15.00 0.10 23.86
N LEU A 279 13.84 -0.44 24.23
CA LEU A 279 12.88 -1.02 23.29
C LEU A 279 12.38 0.00 22.26
N PHE A 280 12.00 1.21 22.70
CA PHE A 280 11.55 2.26 21.77
C PHE A 280 12.65 2.75 20.82
N GLY A 281 13.92 2.71 21.25
CA GLY A 281 15.04 2.96 20.34
C GLY A 281 15.16 1.91 19.24
N LYS A 282 14.84 0.64 19.55
CA LYS A 282 14.78 -0.44 18.56
C LYS A 282 13.60 -0.29 17.58
N PHE A 283 12.47 0.24 18.02
CA PHE A 283 11.41 0.63 17.09
C PHE A 283 11.83 1.79 16.19
N GLN A 284 12.47 2.82 16.77
CA GLN A 284 12.90 4.01 16.03
C GLN A 284 13.91 3.68 14.92
N ASN A 285 14.76 2.67 15.11
CA ASN A 285 15.75 2.24 14.12
C ASN A 285 15.29 1.04 13.28
N HIS A 286 14.02 0.63 13.37
CA HIS A 286 13.44 -0.50 12.65
C HIS A 286 14.16 -1.85 12.88
N SER A 287 14.81 -2.05 14.04
CA SER A 287 15.42 -3.34 14.40
C SER A 287 14.46 -4.34 15.04
N ILE A 288 13.25 -3.89 15.37
CA ILE A 288 12.11 -4.71 15.78
C ILE A 288 10.84 -4.17 15.10
N GLU A 289 9.90 -5.06 14.84
CA GLU A 289 8.65 -4.79 14.11
C GLU A 289 7.43 -4.85 15.04
N LEU A 290 7.50 -5.65 16.09
CA LEU A 290 6.38 -5.89 17.01
C LEU A 290 6.83 -5.77 18.47
N GLY A 291 5.94 -5.28 19.33
CA GLY A 291 6.19 -5.19 20.77
C GLY A 291 5.52 -6.34 21.49
N CYS A 292 6.30 -7.25 22.08
CA CYS A 292 5.80 -8.29 22.98
C CYS A 292 5.77 -7.79 24.43
N ILE A 293 5.17 -6.62 24.66
CA ILE A 293 5.09 -6.00 25.99
C ILE A 293 3.84 -5.14 26.11
N GLY A 294 3.36 -4.98 27.33
CA GLY A 294 2.33 -3.99 27.65
C GLY A 294 2.92 -2.58 27.55
N THR A 295 2.34 -1.74 26.69
CA THR A 295 2.75 -0.34 26.53
C THR A 295 1.62 0.59 26.96
N LEU A 296 1.96 1.58 27.78
CA LEU A 296 1.05 2.66 28.14
C LEU A 296 1.07 3.75 27.06
N MET A 297 0.03 3.82 26.26
CA MET A 297 -0.17 4.92 25.32
C MET A 297 -0.67 6.16 26.07
N ARG A 298 0.02 7.28 25.91
CA ARG A 298 -0.39 8.59 26.45
C ARG A 298 -0.71 9.51 25.28
N THR A 299 -1.72 10.36 25.43
CA THR A 299 -2.22 11.22 24.35
C THR A 299 -1.29 12.36 23.94
N GLU A 300 -0.24 12.62 24.74
CA GLU A 300 0.46 13.92 24.81
C GLU A 300 -0.48 15.10 25.15
#